data_AF-A0A3C2E7P2-F1
#
_entry.id   AF-A0A3C2E7P2-F1
#
_cell.length_a   1.000
_cell.length_b   1.000
_cell.length_c   1.000
_cell.angle_alpha   90.00
_cell.angle_beta   90.00
_cell.angle_gamma   90.00
#
_symmetry.space_group_name_H-M   'P 1'
#
loop_
_entity.id
_entity.type
_entity.pdbx_description
1 polymer ?
#
loop_
_entity_poly.entity_id
_entity_poly.type
_entity_poly.pdbx_seq_one_letter_code
_entity_poly.pdbx_strand_id
1 'polypeptide(L)'
;MDLALALARAGLGRTAPNPSVGCVIVTNGRVTGAARTADSGRPHAETQALAQAGDSARGATAYVTLEPCAHHGVTPPCAEALIAAGISRCVVALIDPDPRVAGGGLKRLREAGIETVTGVREAVGRAVNAAFLKRLETGRVWLAIDDEAGAYDRTLETAPDGLEAALAGLAREGALRVRLEPGSDLARQAETLGLADFLSRAS
;
A
#
# COMPACT_ATOMS: atom_id res chain seq x y z
N MET A 1 -13.62 6.44 1.68
CA MET A 1 -12.29 6.00 2.17
C MET A 1 -12.29 4.54 2.62
N ASP A 2 -13.21 4.09 3.48
CA ASP A 2 -13.20 2.71 3.99
C ASP A 2 -13.24 1.64 2.90
N LEU A 3 -14.02 1.85 1.82
CA LEU A 3 -14.00 0.95 0.67
C LEU A 3 -12.61 0.86 0.01
N ALA A 4 -11.90 1.98 -0.15
CA ALA A 4 -10.54 1.98 -0.68
C ALA A 4 -9.58 1.23 0.25
N LEU A 5 -9.72 1.40 1.58
CA LEU A 5 -8.93 0.66 2.57
C LEU A 5 -9.23 -0.84 2.57
N ALA A 6 -10.48 -1.25 2.37
CA ALA A 6 -10.85 -2.65 2.23
C ALA A 6 -10.21 -3.28 0.97
N LEU A 7 -10.22 -2.55 -0.15
CA LEU A 7 -9.53 -2.97 -1.38
C LEU A 7 -8.02 -3.10 -1.18
N ALA A 8 -7.40 -2.14 -0.49
CA ALA A 8 -5.98 -2.20 -0.14
C ALA A 8 -5.66 -3.42 0.76
N ARG A 9 -6.50 -3.73 1.75
CA ARG A 9 -6.34 -4.93 2.59
C ARG A 9 -6.41 -6.22 1.79
N ALA A 10 -7.33 -6.31 0.81
CA ALA A 10 -7.47 -7.48 -0.05
C ALA A 10 -6.27 -7.74 -0.98
N GLY A 11 -5.34 -6.79 -1.11
CA GLY A 11 -4.11 -6.94 -1.88
C GLY A 11 -2.87 -7.32 -1.07
N LEU A 12 -2.95 -7.36 0.26
CA LEU A 12 -1.81 -7.72 1.11
C LEU A 12 -1.28 -9.12 0.75
N GLY A 13 0.04 -9.26 0.72
CA GLY A 13 0.72 -10.51 0.33
C GLY A 13 0.87 -10.72 -1.18
N ARG A 14 0.33 -9.82 -2.02
CA ARG A 14 0.26 -10.03 -3.48
C ARG A 14 0.92 -8.93 -4.30
N THR A 15 1.26 -7.79 -3.69
CA THR A 15 1.69 -6.58 -4.42
C THR A 15 3.19 -6.31 -4.30
N ALA A 16 3.92 -7.08 -3.49
CA ALA A 16 5.35 -6.90 -3.29
C ALA A 16 6.11 -6.87 -4.64
N PRO A 17 7.10 -5.97 -4.80
CA PRO A 17 7.68 -5.10 -3.78
C PRO A 17 6.91 -3.78 -3.51
N ASN A 18 5.79 -3.55 -4.20
CA ASN A 18 5.02 -2.31 -4.11
C ASN A 18 3.98 -2.35 -2.97
N PRO A 19 3.57 -1.18 -2.45
CA PRO A 19 2.50 -1.12 -1.45
C PRO A 19 1.17 -1.60 -2.01
N SER A 20 0.33 -2.15 -1.13
CA SER A 20 -1.06 -2.42 -1.47
C SER A 20 -1.88 -1.16 -1.27
N VAL A 21 -2.28 -0.54 -2.38
CA VAL A 21 -3.05 0.71 -2.40
C VAL A 21 -4.45 0.40 -2.91
N GLY A 22 -5.46 1.07 -2.38
CA GLY A 22 -6.82 1.07 -2.92
C GLY A 22 -7.17 2.46 -3.45
N CYS A 23 -7.94 2.49 -4.54
CA CYS A 23 -8.48 3.71 -5.13
C CYS A 23 -9.95 3.51 -5.49
N VAL A 24 -10.78 4.49 -5.13
CA VAL A 24 -12.20 4.54 -5.48
C VAL A 24 -12.52 5.90 -6.09
N ILE A 25 -13.11 5.90 -7.28
CA ILE A 25 -13.62 7.09 -7.98
C ILE A 25 -15.12 7.20 -7.71
N VAL A 26 -15.54 8.38 -7.24
CA VAL A 26 -16.94 8.69 -6.93
C VAL A 26 -17.42 9.87 -7.76
N THR A 27 -18.46 9.65 -8.55
CA THR A 27 -19.11 10.65 -9.39
C THR A 27 -20.58 10.76 -8.99
N ASN A 28 -21.06 11.97 -8.68
CA ASN A 28 -22.46 12.22 -8.28
C ASN A 28 -22.97 11.27 -7.17
N GLY A 29 -22.13 11.02 -6.16
CA GLY A 29 -22.45 10.13 -5.03
C GLY A 29 -22.43 8.64 -5.36
N ARG A 30 -22.01 8.22 -6.56
CA ARG A 30 -21.93 6.82 -6.99
C ARG A 30 -20.49 6.41 -7.24
N VAL A 31 -20.15 5.18 -6.87
CA VAL A 31 -18.85 4.57 -7.24
C VAL A 31 -18.88 4.26 -8.73
N THR A 32 -17.97 4.88 -9.48
CA THR A 32 -17.81 4.68 -10.93
C THR A 32 -16.54 3.90 -11.28
N GLY A 33 -15.59 3.80 -10.35
CA GLY A 33 -14.43 2.93 -10.47
C GLY A 33 -13.86 2.56 -9.10
N ALA A 34 -13.37 1.34 -8.96
CA ALA A 34 -12.81 0.84 -7.72
C ALA A 34 -11.76 -0.23 -8.01
N ALA A 35 -10.54 -0.03 -7.54
CA ALA A 35 -9.45 -0.97 -7.74
C ALA A 35 -8.46 -0.95 -6.58
N ARG A 36 -7.61 -1.98 -6.55
CA ARG A 36 -6.39 -2.03 -5.74
C ARG A 36 -5.16 -2.15 -6.64
N THR A 37 -3.98 -1.91 -6.10
CA THR A 37 -2.73 -2.33 -6.74
C THR A 37 -2.88 -3.79 -7.17
N ALA A 38 -2.64 -4.07 -8.45
CA ALA A 38 -2.76 -5.43 -8.97
C ALA A 38 -1.63 -6.31 -8.43
N ASP A 39 -1.80 -7.63 -8.60
CA ASP A 39 -0.80 -8.60 -8.21
C ASP A 39 0.54 -8.28 -8.88
N SER A 40 1.65 -8.60 -8.21
CA SER A 40 3.02 -8.19 -8.57
C SER A 40 3.28 -6.68 -8.54
N GLY A 41 2.33 -5.89 -8.06
CA GLY A 41 2.50 -4.48 -7.76
C GLY A 41 2.15 -3.52 -8.90
N ARG A 42 1.72 -4.01 -10.07
CA ARG A 42 1.33 -3.19 -11.23
C ARG A 42 0.16 -3.84 -11.98
N PRO A 43 -0.73 -3.05 -12.60
CA PRO A 43 -0.83 -1.60 -12.51
C PRO A 43 -1.21 -1.10 -11.09
N HIS A 44 -1.04 0.20 -10.87
CA HIS A 44 -1.46 0.86 -9.62
C HIS A 44 -2.99 0.93 -9.50
N ALA A 45 -3.49 1.21 -8.30
CA ALA A 45 -4.92 1.27 -8.03
C ALA A 45 -5.60 2.39 -8.81
N GLU A 46 -4.97 3.57 -8.87
CA GLU A 46 -5.54 4.79 -9.43
C GLU A 46 -5.80 4.64 -10.93
N THR A 47 -4.83 4.12 -11.69
CA THR A 47 -4.98 3.94 -13.14
C THR A 47 -6.07 2.93 -13.48
N GLN A 48 -6.19 1.86 -12.69
CA GLN A 48 -7.26 0.88 -12.86
C GLN A 48 -8.64 1.45 -12.51
N ALA A 49 -8.75 2.18 -11.40
CA ALA A 49 -10.02 2.78 -10.99
C ALA A 49 -10.46 3.86 -12.00
N LEU A 50 -9.53 4.65 -12.54
CA LEU A 50 -9.80 5.59 -13.62
C LEU A 50 -10.23 4.89 -14.91
N ALA A 51 -9.59 3.78 -15.28
CA ALA A 51 -9.98 3.01 -16.46
C ALA A 51 -11.41 2.45 -16.34
N GLN A 52 -11.82 2.02 -15.15
CA GLN A 52 -13.21 1.60 -14.90
C GLN A 52 -14.20 2.78 -14.97
N ALA A 53 -13.83 3.94 -14.42
CA ALA A 53 -14.69 5.12 -14.42
C ALA A 53 -14.84 5.77 -15.80
N GLY A 54 -13.83 5.66 -16.66
CA GLY A 54 -13.81 6.27 -17.99
C GLY A 54 -14.08 7.77 -17.94
N ASP A 55 -14.93 8.25 -18.85
CA ASP A 55 -15.31 9.67 -18.91
C ASP A 55 -16.03 10.19 -17.66
N SER A 56 -16.61 9.29 -16.85
CA SER A 56 -17.26 9.67 -15.59
C SER A 56 -16.27 10.16 -14.52
N ALA A 57 -14.96 9.94 -14.71
CA ALA A 57 -13.93 10.45 -13.81
C ALA A 57 -13.81 11.99 -13.85
N ARG A 58 -14.24 12.64 -14.93
CA ARG A 58 -14.17 14.10 -15.06
C ARG A 58 -15.05 14.77 -14.00
N GLY A 59 -14.46 15.64 -13.21
CA GLY A 59 -15.12 16.30 -12.08
C GLY A 59 -15.37 15.40 -10.87
N ALA A 60 -14.94 14.13 -10.88
CA ALA A 60 -15.15 13.18 -9.80
C ALA A 60 -14.25 13.44 -8.58
N THR A 61 -14.55 12.75 -7.47
CA THR A 61 -13.66 12.64 -6.31
C THR A 61 -12.94 11.29 -6.32
N ALA A 62 -11.60 11.30 -6.24
CA ALA A 62 -10.79 10.11 -6.00
C ALA A 62 -10.52 9.94 -4.50
N TYR A 63 -10.70 8.73 -3.97
CA TYR A 63 -10.27 8.34 -2.62
C TYR A 63 -9.13 7.34 -2.74
N VAL A 64 -7.93 7.68 -2.26
CA VAL A 64 -6.72 6.87 -2.41
C VAL A 64 -6.10 6.60 -1.04
N THR A 65 -5.67 5.36 -0.78
CA THR A 65 -5.17 4.97 0.55
C THR A 65 -3.73 5.41 0.84
N LEU A 66 -2.95 5.76 -0.18
CA LEU A 66 -1.59 6.27 -0.09
C LEU A 66 -1.44 7.42 -1.10
N GLU A 67 -0.54 8.36 -0.86
CA GLU A 67 -0.30 9.47 -1.81
C GLU A 67 -0.02 8.96 -3.23
N PRO A 68 -0.72 9.50 -4.26
CA PRO A 68 -0.47 9.10 -5.65
C PRO A 68 0.97 9.39 -6.05
N CYS A 69 1.63 8.41 -6.68
CA CYS A 69 3.04 8.55 -7.03
C CYS A 69 3.30 9.73 -7.98
N ALA A 70 4.45 10.38 -7.79
CA ALA A 70 4.89 11.57 -8.53
C ALA A 70 6.13 11.36 -9.40
N HIS A 71 6.84 10.24 -9.21
CA HIS A 71 8.06 9.94 -9.94
C HIS A 71 7.77 9.13 -11.21
N HIS A 72 8.55 9.37 -12.26
CA HIS A 72 8.54 8.56 -13.47
C HIS A 72 9.34 7.28 -13.20
N GLY A 73 8.63 6.17 -13.09
CA GLY A 73 9.21 4.83 -13.01
C GLY A 73 8.98 4.07 -14.32
N VAL A 74 8.60 2.80 -14.20
CA VAL A 74 8.20 1.96 -15.35
C VAL A 74 6.92 2.49 -16.02
N THR A 75 5.99 3.05 -15.24
CA THR A 75 4.76 3.68 -15.74
C THR A 75 4.76 5.17 -15.42
N PRO A 76 3.99 5.99 -16.17
CA PRO A 76 3.75 7.38 -15.80
C PRO A 76 3.19 7.53 -14.38
N PRO A 77 3.42 8.68 -13.71
CA PRO A 77 2.94 8.94 -12.36
C PRO A 77 1.41 8.90 -12.25
N CYS A 78 0.88 8.34 -11.16
CA CYS A 78 -0.56 8.30 -10.91
C CYS A 78 -1.16 9.70 -10.72
N ALA A 79 -0.38 10.64 -10.17
CA ALA A 79 -0.79 12.04 -10.10
C ALA A 79 -1.11 12.62 -11.49
N GLU A 80 -0.30 12.30 -12.51
CA GLU A 80 -0.54 12.77 -13.89
C GLU A 80 -1.78 12.11 -14.50
N ALA A 81 -2.01 10.82 -14.25
CA ALA A 81 -3.22 10.14 -14.69
C ALA A 81 -4.50 10.76 -14.09
N LEU A 82 -4.47 11.10 -12.79
CA LEU A 82 -5.59 11.78 -12.12
C LEU A 82 -5.83 13.19 -12.69
N ILE A 83 -4.76 13.94 -12.97
CA ILE A 83 -4.84 15.26 -13.62
C ILE A 83 -5.44 15.14 -15.01
N ALA A 84 -4.94 14.20 -15.83
CA ALA A 84 -5.42 13.99 -17.19
C ALA A 84 -6.90 13.56 -17.23
N ALA A 85 -7.33 12.75 -16.26
CA ALA A 85 -8.74 12.37 -16.09
C ALA A 85 -9.64 13.55 -15.69
N GLY A 86 -9.05 14.64 -15.17
CA GLY A 86 -9.77 15.85 -14.81
C GLY A 86 -10.67 15.68 -13.58
N ILE A 87 -10.24 14.89 -12.58
CA ILE A 87 -10.93 14.83 -11.28
C ILE A 87 -10.97 16.22 -10.63
N SER A 88 -11.98 16.50 -9.81
CA SER A 88 -12.08 17.78 -9.09
C SER A 88 -11.43 17.73 -7.71
N ARG A 89 -11.35 16.53 -7.12
CA ARG A 89 -10.93 16.34 -5.73
C ARG A 89 -10.21 15.01 -5.51
N CYS A 90 -9.15 15.02 -4.72
CA CYS A 90 -8.41 13.84 -4.28
C CYS A 90 -8.32 13.78 -2.75
N VAL A 91 -8.85 12.72 -2.15
CA VAL A 91 -8.85 12.47 -0.72
C VAL A 91 -7.90 11.32 -0.41
N VAL A 92 -6.87 11.57 0.39
CA VAL A 92 -5.78 10.64 0.66
C VAL A 92 -5.77 10.24 2.13
N ALA A 93 -5.61 8.94 2.42
CA ALA A 93 -5.54 8.47 3.80
C ALA A 93 -4.17 8.76 4.44
N LEU A 94 -3.10 8.38 3.75
CA LEU A 94 -1.74 8.49 4.24
C LEU A 94 -0.85 9.19 3.21
N ILE A 95 -0.10 10.20 3.65
CA ILE A 95 0.96 10.82 2.84
C ILE A 95 2.11 9.82 2.73
N ASP A 96 2.64 9.61 1.52
CA ASP A 96 3.72 8.65 1.30
C ASP A 96 5.04 9.24 1.84
N PRO A 97 5.68 8.62 2.85
CA PRO A 97 6.94 9.13 3.37
C PRO A 97 8.14 8.81 2.48
N ASP A 98 7.96 8.07 1.37
CA ASP A 98 9.03 7.80 0.41
C ASP A 98 9.62 9.11 -0.10
N PRO A 99 10.92 9.38 0.06
CA PRO A 99 11.54 10.64 -0.39
C PRO A 99 11.35 10.93 -1.87
N ARG A 100 11.08 9.91 -2.69
CA ARG A 100 10.79 10.04 -4.13
C ARG A 100 9.37 10.54 -4.41
N VAL A 101 8.48 10.51 -3.41
CA VAL A 101 7.06 10.88 -3.52
C VAL A 101 6.72 12.03 -2.57
N ALA A 102 7.21 12.01 -1.32
CA ALA A 102 6.88 12.87 -0.18
C ALA A 102 6.31 14.25 -0.56
N GLY A 103 4.98 14.32 -0.71
CA GLY A 103 4.22 15.54 -1.00
C GLY A 103 4.25 16.02 -2.46
N GLY A 104 5.09 15.44 -3.32
CA GLY A 104 5.22 15.78 -4.73
C GLY A 104 3.98 15.42 -5.56
N GLY A 105 3.28 14.33 -5.23
CA GLY A 105 2.06 13.92 -5.93
C GLY A 105 0.92 14.85 -5.60
N LEU A 106 0.75 15.12 -4.30
CA LEU A 106 -0.21 16.10 -3.80
C LEU A 106 0.06 17.51 -4.31
N LYS A 107 1.33 17.93 -4.39
CA LYS A 107 1.73 19.23 -4.94
C LYS A 107 1.27 19.36 -6.40
N ARG A 108 1.56 18.37 -7.25
CA ARG A 108 1.14 18.38 -8.67
C ARG A 108 -0.38 18.48 -8.83
N LEU A 109 -1.14 17.75 -8.01
CA LEU A 109 -2.60 17.83 -8.00
C LEU A 109 -3.08 19.25 -7.66
N ARG A 110 -2.53 19.86 -6.61
CA ARG A 110 -2.87 21.24 -6.22
C ARG A 110 -2.52 22.26 -7.30
N GLU A 111 -1.36 22.13 -7.92
CA GLU A 111 -0.91 23.01 -9.02
C GLU A 111 -1.81 22.89 -10.26
N ALA A 112 -2.42 21.73 -10.48
CA ALA A 112 -3.43 21.51 -11.52
C ALA A 112 -4.85 21.97 -11.12
N GLY A 113 -5.02 22.61 -9.95
CA GLY A 113 -6.31 23.11 -9.47
C GLY A 113 -7.22 22.05 -8.84
N ILE A 114 -6.70 20.87 -8.51
CA ILE A 114 -7.46 19.78 -7.87
C ILE A 114 -7.46 19.98 -6.35
N GLU A 115 -8.63 19.95 -5.72
CA GLU A 115 -8.74 20.00 -4.27
C GLU A 115 -8.10 18.74 -3.65
N THR A 116 -7.27 18.90 -2.62
CA THR A 116 -6.63 17.76 -1.94
C THR A 116 -6.95 17.76 -0.45
N VAL A 117 -7.40 16.62 0.06
CA VAL A 117 -7.62 16.39 1.50
C VAL A 117 -6.74 15.21 1.93
N THR A 118 -6.09 15.32 3.09
CA THR A 118 -5.15 14.30 3.59
C THR A 118 -5.49 13.91 5.02
N GLY A 119 -4.99 12.75 5.48
CA GLY A 119 -5.17 12.28 6.85
C GLY A 119 -6.51 11.57 7.13
N VAL A 120 -7.32 11.32 6.10
CA VAL A 120 -8.64 10.68 6.28
C VAL A 120 -8.45 9.20 6.59
N ARG A 121 -8.79 8.79 7.82
CA ARG A 121 -8.55 7.41 8.33
C ARG A 121 -7.05 7.04 8.30
N GLU A 122 -6.18 8.02 8.58
CA GLU A 122 -4.72 7.84 8.50
C GLU A 122 -4.21 6.65 9.31
N ALA A 123 -4.67 6.48 10.56
CA ALA A 123 -4.26 5.36 11.40
C ALA A 123 -4.53 4.00 10.73
N VAL A 124 -5.67 3.87 10.04
CA VAL A 124 -6.03 2.67 9.30
C VAL A 124 -5.17 2.52 8.04
N GLY A 125 -4.93 3.61 7.30
CA GLY A 125 -4.04 3.62 6.14
C GLY A 125 -2.60 3.22 6.47
N ARG A 126 -2.08 3.69 7.62
CA ARG A 126 -0.77 3.34 8.18
C ARG A 126 -0.71 1.87 8.57
N ALA A 127 -1.74 1.34 9.22
CA ALA A 127 -1.80 -0.08 9.57
C ALA A 127 -1.79 -0.99 8.32
N VAL A 128 -2.54 -0.63 7.28
CA VAL A 128 -2.55 -1.39 6.01
C VAL A 128 -1.17 -1.38 5.34
N ASN A 129 -0.49 -0.24 5.33
CA ASN A 129 0.82 -0.08 4.70
C ASN A 129 2.01 -0.34 5.63
N ALA A 130 1.80 -0.82 6.85
CA ALA A 130 2.85 -0.94 7.88
C ALA A 130 4.11 -1.65 7.38
N ALA A 131 3.94 -2.71 6.58
CA ALA A 131 5.05 -3.47 6.02
C ALA A 131 5.87 -2.71 4.97
N PHE A 132 5.19 -1.96 4.10
CA PHE A 132 5.85 -1.08 3.14
C PHE A 132 6.61 0.04 3.85
N LEU A 133 5.98 0.67 4.84
CA LEU A 133 6.58 1.75 5.64
C LEU A 133 7.80 1.27 6.41
N LYS A 134 7.72 0.12 7.10
CA LYS A 134 8.85 -0.49 7.82
C LYS A 134 10.02 -0.74 6.88
N ARG A 135 9.77 -1.27 5.68
CA ARG A 135 10.83 -1.54 4.71
C ARG A 135 11.48 -0.27 4.20
N LEU A 136 10.70 0.78 3.94
CA LEU A 136 11.23 2.08 3.54
C LEU A 136 12.13 2.68 4.63
N GLU A 137 11.71 2.60 5.90
CA GLU A 137 12.42 3.20 7.03
C GLU A 137 13.67 2.41 7.45
N THR A 138 13.58 1.08 7.46
CA THR A 138 14.59 0.21 8.10
C THR A 138 15.27 -0.76 7.13
N GLY A 139 14.76 -0.91 5.92
CA GLY A 139 15.19 -1.95 4.97
C GLY A 139 14.78 -3.38 5.35
N ARG A 140 13.99 -3.57 6.43
CA ARG A 140 13.59 -4.89 6.93
C ARG A 140 12.17 -5.27 6.49
N VAL A 141 11.92 -6.57 6.39
CA VAL A 141 10.56 -7.09 6.22
C VAL A 141 9.74 -6.89 7.50
N TRP A 142 8.42 -6.90 7.33
CA TRP A 142 7.46 -7.01 8.41
C TRP A 142 7.18 -8.49 8.69
N LEU A 143 7.52 -8.94 9.88
CA LEU A 143 7.46 -10.34 10.31
C LEU A 143 6.28 -10.54 11.24
N ALA A 144 5.39 -11.47 10.95
CA ALA A 144 4.32 -11.84 11.88
C ALA A 144 4.36 -13.32 12.24
N ILE A 145 3.85 -13.61 13.42
CA ILE A 145 3.46 -14.95 13.85
C ILE A 145 1.94 -14.99 13.74
N ASP A 146 1.43 -15.78 12.80
CA ASP A 146 0.02 -15.73 12.40
C ASP A 146 -0.40 -17.11 11.93
N ASP A 147 -1.58 -17.59 12.32
CA ASP A 147 -2.15 -18.87 11.88
C ASP A 147 -2.68 -18.81 10.45
N GLU A 148 -2.97 -17.63 9.91
CA GLU A 148 -3.46 -17.47 8.54
C GLU A 148 -2.37 -17.06 7.54
N ALA A 149 -2.29 -17.74 6.39
CA ALA A 149 -1.27 -17.45 5.37
C ALA A 149 -1.66 -16.35 4.37
N GLY A 150 -2.94 -15.93 4.31
CA GLY A 150 -3.52 -15.23 3.16
C GLY A 150 -3.03 -13.79 2.90
N ALA A 151 -2.37 -13.15 3.87
CA ALA A 151 -1.95 -11.75 3.79
C ALA A 151 -0.42 -11.56 3.75
N TYR A 152 0.32 -12.60 3.36
CA TYR A 152 1.78 -12.64 3.45
C TYR A 152 2.42 -12.96 2.10
N ASP A 153 3.53 -12.31 1.79
CA ASP A 153 4.26 -12.56 0.55
C ASP A 153 4.97 -13.92 0.63
N ARG A 154 5.41 -14.31 1.83
CA ARG A 154 6.11 -15.57 2.11
C ARG A 154 5.74 -16.11 3.49
N THR A 155 5.65 -17.44 3.59
CA THR A 155 5.76 -18.15 4.87
C THR A 155 7.17 -18.71 4.96
N LEU A 156 7.87 -18.44 6.06
CA LEU A 156 9.22 -18.94 6.30
C LEU A 156 9.14 -20.16 7.24
N GLU A 157 9.49 -21.32 6.72
CA GLU A 157 9.46 -22.60 7.46
C GLU A 157 10.83 -22.98 8.03
N THR A 158 11.91 -22.61 7.33
CA THR A 158 13.29 -22.94 7.72
C THR A 158 14.22 -21.75 7.51
N ALA A 159 15.27 -21.65 8.33
CA ALA A 159 16.30 -20.62 8.24
C ALA A 159 17.66 -21.22 8.65
N PRO A 160 18.30 -22.04 7.79
CA PRO A 160 19.51 -22.79 8.15
C PRO A 160 20.68 -21.88 8.54
N ASP A 161 20.78 -20.71 7.91
CA ASP A 161 21.82 -19.70 8.17
C ASP A 161 21.39 -18.67 9.25
N GLY A 162 20.28 -18.94 9.95
CA GLY A 162 19.71 -18.08 10.99
C GLY A 162 18.57 -17.17 10.50
N LEU A 163 17.64 -16.88 11.42
CA LEU A 163 16.41 -16.12 11.13
C LEU A 163 16.69 -14.73 10.55
N GLU A 164 17.59 -13.95 11.16
CA GLU A 164 17.91 -12.60 10.67
C GLU A 164 18.47 -12.60 9.24
N ALA A 165 19.36 -13.56 8.93
CA ALA A 165 19.94 -13.70 7.60
C ALA A 165 18.86 -14.04 6.54
N ALA A 166 17.94 -14.95 6.88
CA ALA A 166 16.82 -15.30 6.03
C ALA A 166 15.90 -14.09 5.76
N LEU A 167 15.53 -13.34 6.81
CA LEU A 167 14.69 -12.15 6.68
C LEU A 167 15.36 -11.04 5.85
N ALA A 168 16.67 -10.86 6.02
CA ALA A 168 17.46 -9.92 5.20
C ALA A 168 17.52 -10.36 3.73
N GLY A 169 17.57 -11.67 3.46
CA GLY A 169 17.44 -12.24 2.11
C GLY A 169 16.10 -11.89 1.47
N LEU A 170 15.00 -12.18 2.17
CA LEU A 170 13.65 -11.87 1.71
C LEU A 170 13.42 -10.37 1.47
N ALA A 171 13.99 -9.51 2.32
CA ALA A 171 13.94 -8.06 2.12
C ALA A 171 14.63 -7.62 0.83
N ARG A 172 15.78 -8.23 0.49
CA ARG A 172 16.51 -7.96 -0.77
C ARG A 172 15.71 -8.44 -1.99
N GLU A 173 14.99 -9.54 -1.86
CA GLU A 173 14.16 -10.11 -2.94
C GLU A 173 12.89 -9.31 -3.23
N GLY A 174 12.47 -8.42 -2.32
CA GLY A 174 11.26 -7.64 -2.53
C GLY A 174 10.15 -7.86 -1.52
N ALA A 175 10.26 -8.85 -0.63
CA ALA A 175 9.20 -9.16 0.31
C ALA A 175 8.93 -7.96 1.24
N LEU A 176 7.65 -7.76 1.55
CA LEU A 176 7.17 -6.80 2.53
C LEU A 176 6.70 -7.53 3.79
N ARG A 177 5.91 -8.60 3.64
CA ARG A 177 5.23 -9.32 4.72
C ARG A 177 5.69 -10.78 4.75
N VAL A 178 6.29 -11.20 5.86
CA VAL A 178 6.74 -12.58 6.08
C VAL A 178 5.99 -13.15 7.28
N ARG A 179 5.53 -14.39 7.14
CA ARG A 179 4.83 -15.14 8.18
C ARG A 179 5.69 -16.24 8.76
N LEU A 180 5.55 -16.46 10.06
CA LEU A 180 5.97 -17.65 10.78
C LEU A 180 4.74 -18.37 11.33
N GLU A 181 4.76 -19.69 11.26
CA GLU A 181 3.71 -20.52 11.87
C GLU A 181 3.79 -20.41 13.40
N PRO A 182 2.67 -20.19 14.11
CA PRO A 182 2.63 -20.21 15.56
C PRO A 182 3.19 -21.52 16.13
N GLY A 183 4.01 -21.41 17.18
CA GLY A 183 4.61 -22.58 17.83
C GLY A 183 5.78 -23.22 17.09
N SER A 184 6.16 -22.72 15.91
CA SER A 184 7.40 -23.15 15.22
C SER A 184 8.66 -22.71 15.99
N ASP A 185 9.80 -23.36 15.72
CA ASP A 185 11.09 -22.95 16.27
C ASP A 185 11.45 -21.52 15.86
N LEU A 186 11.15 -21.15 14.60
CA LEU A 186 11.39 -19.79 14.11
C LEU A 186 10.51 -18.75 14.81
N ALA A 187 9.25 -19.07 15.12
CA ALA A 187 8.38 -18.17 15.89
C ALA A 187 8.95 -17.91 17.29
N ARG A 188 9.40 -18.95 18.00
CA ARG A 188 10.06 -18.81 19.31
C ARG A 188 11.35 -17.98 19.22
N GLN A 189 12.14 -18.18 18.17
CA GLN A 189 13.34 -17.37 17.92
C GLN A 189 12.98 -15.91 17.66
N ALA A 190 11.96 -15.63 16.83
CA ALA A 190 11.51 -14.28 16.53
C ALA A 190 11.04 -13.53 17.79
N GLU A 191 10.31 -14.19 18.68
CA GLU A 191 9.89 -13.63 19.97
C GLU A 191 11.10 -13.34 20.87
N THR A 192 12.01 -14.30 21.00
CA THR A 192 13.23 -14.16 21.83
C THR A 192 14.11 -13.00 21.37
N LEU A 193 14.21 -12.79 20.04
CA LEU A 193 15.00 -11.73 19.43
C LEU A 193 14.24 -10.40 19.30
N GLY A 194 12.94 -10.35 19.63
CA GLY A 194 12.11 -9.16 19.47
C GLY A 194 11.92 -8.73 18.01
N LEU A 195 11.90 -9.69 17.08
CA LEU A 195 11.79 -9.44 15.63
C LEU A 195 10.35 -9.44 15.11
N ALA A 196 9.41 -10.01 15.86
CA ALA A 196 8.01 -10.08 15.49
C ALA A 196 7.35 -8.70 15.58
N ASP A 197 6.69 -8.31 14.49
CA ASP A 197 5.85 -7.13 14.43
C ASP A 197 4.41 -7.47 14.78
N PHE A 198 3.76 -6.52 15.45
CA PHE A 198 2.34 -6.63 15.77
C PHE A 198 1.58 -5.57 15.00
N LEU A 199 0.47 -5.96 14.36
CA LEU A 199 -0.50 -4.96 13.93
C LEU A 199 -1.08 -4.36 15.21
N SER A 200 -0.93 -3.04 15.41
CA SER A 200 -1.82 -2.39 16.36
C SER A 200 -3.23 -2.66 15.88
N ARG A 201 -4.05 -3.30 16.73
CA ARG A 201 -5.47 -3.48 16.46
C ARG A 201 -6.09 -2.09 16.57
N ALA A 202 -5.92 -1.27 15.52
CA ALA A 202 -6.61 -0.01 15.38
C ALA A 202 -8.09 -0.35 15.19
N SER A 203 -8.81 -0.30 16.30
CA SER A 203 -10.27 -0.34 16.43
C SER A 203 -10.93 0.79 15.65
#